data_AF-A0A2K4YDV7-F1
#
_entry.id   AF-A0A2K4YDV7-F1
#
_cell.length_a   1.000
_cell.length_b   1.000
_cell.length_c   1.000
_cell.angle_alpha   90.00
_cell.angle_beta   90.00
_cell.angle_gamma   90.00
#
_symmetry.space_group_name_H-M   'P 1'
#
loop_
_entity.id
_entity.type
_entity.pdbx_description
1 polymer ?
#
loop_
_entity_poly.entity_id
_entity_poly.type
_entity_poly.pdbx_seq_one_letter_code
_entity_poly.pdbx_strand_id
1 'polypeptide(L)' 'MLSNQIRIRLAAELAQAERSREPIAPLTSAHPDIDVVDAYEIQLINIRQRVAEGA' A
#
# COMPACT_ATOMS: atom_id res chain seq x y z
N MET A 1 0.70 -0.26 14.81
CA MET A 1 1.23 0.72 13.85
C MET A 1 2.50 0.21 13.21
N LEU A 2 2.45 0.02 11.89
CA LEU A 2 3.58 -0.43 11.08
C LEU A 2 4.65 0.67 10.95
N SER A 3 5.88 0.27 10.64
CA SER A 3 6.94 1.25 10.33
C SER A 3 6.69 1.92 8.98
N ASN A 4 7.21 3.14 8.79
CA ASN A 4 7.15 3.83 7.50
C ASN A 4 7.74 3.00 6.37
N GLN A 5 8.85 2.29 6.62
CA GLN A 5 9.48 1.43 5.62
C GLN A 5 8.56 0.29 5.18
N ILE A 6 7.83 -0.33 6.13
CA ILE A 6 6.85 -1.37 5.80
C ILE A 6 5.70 -0.76 4.99
N ARG A 7 5.16 0.39 5.40
CA ARG A 7 4.06 1.05 4.68
C ARG A 7 4.43 1.42 3.24
N ILE A 8 5.65 1.91 3.01
CA ILE A 8 6.18 2.19 1.66
C ILE A 8 6.26 0.91 0.82
N ARG A 9 6.78 -0.18 1.38
CA ARG A 9 6.85 -1.47 0.69
C ARG A 9 5.47 -1.98 0.30
N LEU A 10 4.51 -1.95 1.22
CA LEU A 10 3.14 -2.41 0.98
C LEU A 10 2.42 -1.54 -0.07
N ALA A 11 2.67 -0.23 -0.07
CA ALA A 11 2.16 0.67 -1.09
C ALA A 11 2.69 0.27 -2.50
N ALA A 12 3.99 0.00 -2.61
CA ALA A 12 4.62 -0.44 -3.85
C ALA A 12 4.09 -1.81 -4.32
N GLU A 13 3.88 -2.77 -3.42
CA GLU A 13 3.28 -4.07 -3.73
C GLU A 13 1.85 -3.93 -4.28
N LEU A 14 1.02 -3.08 -3.66
CA LEU A 14 -0.33 -2.79 -4.13
C LEU A 14 -0.33 -2.11 -5.51
N ALA A 15 0.54 -1.11 -5.70
CA ALA A 15 0.66 -0.42 -6.99
C ALA A 15 1.14 -1.38 -8.10
N GLN A 16 2.04 -2.32 -7.78
CA GLN A 16 2.47 -3.34 -8.72
C GLN A 16 1.34 -4.30 -9.07
N ALA A 17 0.58 -4.77 -8.08
CA ALA A 17 -0.58 -5.65 -8.27
C ALA A 17 -1.64 -4.99 -9.16
N GLU A 18 -1.89 -3.70 -8.97
CA GLU A 18 -2.80 -2.92 -9.82
C GLU A 18 -2.30 -2.84 -11.27
N ARG A 19 -1.01 -2.54 -11.47
CA ARG A 19 -0.39 -2.43 -12.80
C ARG A 19 -0.33 -3.76 -13.55
N SER A 20 0.00 -4.85 -12.86
CA SER A 20 0.08 -6.18 -13.45
C SER A 20 -1.28 -6.85 -13.63
N ARG A 21 -2.32 -6.36 -12.93
CA ARG A 21 -3.63 -7.01 -12.80
C ARG A 21 -3.54 -8.40 -12.18
N GLU A 22 -2.52 -8.65 -11.37
CA GLU A 22 -2.36 -9.88 -10.60
C GLU A 22 -2.74 -9.60 -9.14
N PRO A 23 -3.80 -10.23 -8.63
CA PRO A 23 -4.23 -9.99 -7.25
C PRO A 23 -3.19 -10.55 -6.26
N ILE A 24 -2.96 -9.81 -5.18
CA ILE A 24 -2.19 -10.28 -4.02
C ILE A 24 -3.12 -10.70 -2.89
N ALA A 25 -2.61 -11.52 -1.97
CA ALA A 25 -3.34 -11.83 -0.74
C ALA A 25 -3.64 -10.54 0.06
N PRO A 26 -4.75 -10.49 0.82
CA PRO A 26 -5.04 -9.35 1.68
C PRO A 26 -3.86 -9.01 2.59
N LEU A 27 -3.53 -7.72 2.71
CA LEU A 27 -2.39 -7.28 3.53
C LEU A 27 -2.55 -7.70 5.01
N THR A 28 -3.77 -7.74 5.51
CA THR A 28 -4.13 -8.22 6.86
C THR A 28 -3.74 -9.67 7.12
N SER A 29 -3.58 -10.49 6.08
CA SER A 29 -3.16 -11.89 6.22
C SER A 29 -1.67 -12.00 6.58
N ALA A 30 -0.82 -11.16 5.98
CA ALA A 30 0.62 -11.12 6.25
C ALA A 30 0.99 -10.15 7.38
N HIS A 31 0.13 -9.16 7.65
CA HIS A 31 0.29 -8.15 8.68
C HIS A 31 -0.98 -8.08 9.55
N PRO A 32 -1.21 -9.03 10.47
CA PRO A 32 -2.40 -9.05 11.31
C PRO A 32 -2.56 -7.81 12.20
N ASP A 33 -1.45 -7.16 12.54
CA ASP A 33 -1.41 -5.94 13.36
C ASP A 33 -1.64 -4.65 12.57
N ILE A 34 -1.93 -4.75 11.26
CA ILE A 34 -2.30 -3.60 10.45
C ILE A 34 -3.62 -3.01 10.97
N ASP A 35 -3.61 -1.72 11.29
CA ASP A 35 -4.82 -1.02 11.68
C ASP A 35 -5.34 -0.10 10.56
N VAL A 36 -6.44 0.57 10.83
CA VAL A 36 -7.06 1.51 9.88
C VAL A 36 -6.15 2.69 9.54
N VAL A 37 -5.32 3.15 10.48
CA VAL A 37 -4.39 4.26 10.25
C VAL A 37 -3.30 3.83 9.29
N ASP A 38 -2.73 2.64 9.47
CA ASP A 38 -1.74 2.06 8.57
C ASP A 38 -2.31 1.90 7.14
N ALA A 39 -3.55 1.44 7.01
CA ALA A 39 -4.20 1.29 5.71
C ALA A 39 -4.34 2.64 4.96
N TYR A 40 -4.78 3.70 5.65
CA TYR A 40 -4.89 5.03 5.06
C TYR A 40 -3.53 5.64 4.72
N GLU A 41 -2.51 5.41 5.54
CA GLU A 41 -1.16 5.86 5.23
C GLU A 41 -0.60 5.19 3.96
N ILE A 42 -0.79 3.88 3.81
CA ILE A 42 -0.42 3.13 2.59
C ILE A 42 -1.16 3.70 1.38
N GLN A 43 -2.48 3.92 1.50
CA GLN A 43 -3.28 4.52 0.43
C GLN A 43 -2.77 5.91 0.04
N LEU A 44 -2.43 6.74 1.02
CA LEU A 44 -1.95 8.10 0.78
C LEU A 44 -0.59 8.13 0.06
N ILE A 45 0.30 7.15 0.32
CA ILE A 45 1.56 6.98 -0.42
C ILE A 45 1.26 6.78 -1.92
N ASN A 46 0.37 5.85 -2.26
CA ASN A 46 0.00 5.58 -3.65
C ASN A 46 -0.73 6.76 -4.31
N ILE A 47 -1.59 7.47 -3.59
CA ILE A 47 -2.25 8.69 -4.11
C ILE A 47 -1.20 9.76 -4.44
N ARG A 48 -0.25 10.03 -3.55
CA ARG A 48 0.81 11.01 -3.79
C ARG A 48 1.67 10.64 -5.00
N GLN A 49 1.98 9.36 -5.16
CA GLN A 49 2.70 8.86 -6.33
C GLN A 49 1.90 9.09 -7.61
N ARG A 50 0.62 8.74 -7.64
CA ARG A 50 -0.26 8.97 -8.80
C ARG A 50 -0.36 10.45 -9.15
N VAL A 51 -0.51 11.33 -8.15
CA VAL A 51 -0.52 12.79 -8.36
C VAL A 51 0.81 13.27 -8.96
N ALA A 52 1.94 12.76 -8.49
CA ALA A 52 3.26 13.09 -9.04
C ALA A 52 3.46 12.56 -10.48
N GLU A 53 2.81 11.44 -10.82
CA GLU A 53 2.76 10.85 -12.16
C GLU A 53 1.74 11.54 -13.10
N GLY A 54 0.99 12.54 -12.60
CA GLY A 54 0.05 13.35 -13.39
C GLY A 54 -1.39 12.80 -13.48
N ALA A 55 -1.80 11.98 -12.50
CA ALA A 55 -3.17 11.46 -12.39
C ALA A 55 -4.25 12.51 -12.10
#